data_AF-A0A2E8S1G0-F1
#
_entry.id   AF-A0A2E8S1G0-F1
#
_cell.length_a   1.000
_cell.length_b   1.000
_cell.length_c   1.000
_cell.angle_alpha   90.00
_cell.angle_beta   90.00
_cell.angle_gamma   90.00
#
_symmetry.space_group_name_H-M   'P 1'
#
loop_
_entity.id
_entity.type
_entity.pdbx_description
1 polymer ?
#
loop_
_entity_poly.entity_id
_entity_poly.type
_entity_poly.pdbx_seq_one_letter_code
_entity_poly.pdbx_strand_id
1 'polypeptide(L)'
;MQDLCRARSVLEAITEIPVVGFRAPGYNLSPSFIDAIKQSGATYSSSRFPSPPYFAAKWMAMAGAALRGRKSGSIVGEKFAPLRSASPYRHKNELLELPMSVVPVLRLPAIGTFFTLYGQRGYKVFAPMVARQKWLNIEFHGIDLVGPDDPGVDATVVKHQPDLKHSVETKRDLFVRWLERLADDRTQDHLSRLAVMQTAHLSD
;
A
#
# COMPACT_ATOMS: atom_id res chain seq x y z
N MET A 1 -19.43 4.93 7.89
CA MET A 1 -19.93 3.59 8.26
C MET A 1 -20.65 2.92 7.10
N GLN A 2 -21.71 3.54 6.56
CA GLN A 2 -22.51 2.97 5.46
C GLN A 2 -21.68 2.51 4.26
N ASP A 3 -20.71 3.32 3.80
CA ASP A 3 -19.85 2.96 2.68
C ASP A 3 -18.95 1.74 2.97
N LEU A 4 -18.48 1.58 4.20
CA LEU A 4 -17.66 0.42 4.59
C LEU A 4 -18.48 -0.87 4.53
N CYS A 5 -19.69 -0.85 5.12
CA CYS A 5 -20.58 -2.00 5.09
C CYS A 5 -21.03 -2.33 3.66
N ARG A 6 -21.32 -1.31 2.85
CA ARG A 6 -21.68 -1.49 1.44
C ARG A 6 -20.53 -2.09 0.63
N ALA A 7 -19.33 -1.53 0.73
CA ALA A 7 -18.16 -2.02 0.00
C ALA A 7 -17.87 -3.48 0.35
N ARG A 8 -17.93 -3.82 1.65
CA ARG A 8 -17.80 -5.20 2.13
C ARG A 8 -18.86 -6.12 1.50
N SER A 9 -20.13 -5.76 1.61
CA SER A 9 -21.24 -6.59 1.11
C SER A 9 -21.15 -6.84 -0.39
N VAL A 10 -20.78 -5.82 -1.17
CA VAL A 10 -20.59 -5.94 -2.63
C VAL A 10 -19.42 -6.87 -2.95
N LEU A 11 -18.29 -6.74 -2.26
CA LEU A 11 -17.12 -7.59 -2.48
C LEU A 11 -17.41 -9.05 -2.09
N GLU A 12 -18.07 -9.30 -0.95
CA GLU A 12 -18.46 -10.65 -0.52
C GLU A 12 -19.44 -11.28 -1.52
N ALA A 13 -20.39 -10.51 -2.07
CA ALA A 13 -21.33 -11.01 -3.07
C ALA A 13 -20.67 -11.35 -4.42
N ILE A 14 -19.65 -10.59 -4.84
CA ILE A 14 -18.95 -10.83 -6.12
C ILE A 14 -17.93 -11.96 -6.00
N THR A 15 -17.22 -12.02 -4.87
CA THR A 15 -16.08 -12.95 -4.70
C THR A 15 -16.47 -14.25 -4.03
N GLU A 16 -17.64 -14.31 -3.38
CA GLU A 16 -18.09 -15.42 -2.53
C GLU A 16 -17.10 -15.74 -1.39
N ILE A 17 -16.21 -14.79 -1.05
CA ILE A 17 -15.19 -14.93 -0.01
C ILE A 17 -15.45 -13.88 1.08
N PRO A 18 -15.33 -14.25 2.38
CA PRO A 18 -15.45 -13.30 3.47
C PRO A 18 -14.42 -12.16 3.37
N VAL A 19 -14.89 -10.93 3.48
CA VAL A 19 -14.03 -9.73 3.45
C VAL A 19 -13.70 -9.32 4.88
N VAL A 20 -12.52 -9.73 5.31
CA VAL A 20 -12.04 -9.54 6.70
C VAL A 20 -11.00 -8.41 6.84
N GLY A 21 -10.55 -7.82 5.73
CA GLY A 21 -9.52 -6.78 5.71
C GLY A 21 -10.00 -5.46 5.12
N PHE A 22 -9.31 -4.38 5.46
CA PHE A 22 -9.55 -3.07 4.87
C PHE A 22 -8.24 -2.33 4.51
N ARG A 23 -8.24 -1.56 3.41
CA ARG A 23 -7.16 -0.63 3.07
C ARG A 23 -7.75 0.72 2.68
N ALA A 24 -7.43 1.75 3.46
CA ALA A 24 -7.92 3.09 3.21
C ALA A 24 -7.30 3.69 1.93
N PRO A 25 -8.12 4.28 1.04
CA PRO A 25 -7.60 4.95 -0.14
C PRO A 25 -6.66 6.10 0.27
N GLY A 26 -5.48 6.12 -0.35
CA GLY A 26 -4.46 7.13 -0.09
C GLY A 26 -3.88 7.12 1.33
N TYR A 27 -4.05 6.01 2.09
CA TYR A 27 -3.53 5.82 3.45
C TYR A 27 -4.03 6.84 4.47
N ASN A 28 -5.23 7.37 4.24
CA ASN A 28 -5.84 8.37 5.10
C ASN A 28 -6.59 7.68 6.25
N LEU A 29 -6.08 7.84 7.47
CA LEU A 29 -6.70 7.34 8.70
C LEU A 29 -6.96 8.48 9.69
N SER A 30 -8.07 8.36 10.41
CA SER A 30 -8.38 9.11 11.63
C SER A 30 -8.79 8.11 12.73
N PRO A 31 -8.74 8.49 14.02
CA PRO A 31 -9.22 7.62 15.11
C PRO A 31 -10.66 7.13 14.89
N SER A 32 -11.57 8.03 14.54
CA SER A 32 -12.97 7.68 14.25
C SER A 32 -13.12 6.74 13.04
N PHE A 33 -12.23 6.84 12.05
CA PHE A 33 -12.24 5.95 10.90
C PHE A 33 -11.72 4.56 11.24
N ILE A 34 -10.71 4.46 12.10
CA ILE A 34 -10.21 3.18 12.63
C ILE A 34 -11.32 2.45 13.41
N ASP A 35 -12.08 3.17 14.23
CA ASP A 35 -13.25 2.61 14.91
C ASP A 35 -14.33 2.16 13.93
N ALA A 36 -14.59 2.96 12.89
CA ALA A 36 -15.55 2.59 11.87
C ALA A 36 -15.16 1.32 11.10
N ILE A 37 -13.87 1.14 10.79
CA ILE A 37 -13.33 -0.07 10.13
C ILE A 37 -13.52 -1.30 11.01
N LYS A 38 -13.23 -1.21 12.32
CA LYS A 38 -13.43 -2.33 13.24
C LYS A 38 -14.91 -2.71 13.35
N GLN A 39 -15.77 -1.70 13.51
CA GLN A 39 -17.22 -1.87 13.62
C GLN A 39 -17.88 -2.42 12.34
N SER A 40 -17.29 -2.20 11.15
CA SER A 40 -17.74 -2.85 9.91
C SER A 40 -17.34 -4.34 9.84
N GLY A 41 -16.72 -4.87 10.90
CA GLY A 41 -16.34 -6.27 11.05
C GLY A 41 -15.00 -6.64 10.39
N ALA A 42 -14.14 -5.68 10.09
CA ALA A 42 -12.77 -5.98 9.66
C ALA A 42 -11.94 -6.47 10.85
N THR A 43 -11.12 -7.50 10.62
CA THR A 43 -10.19 -8.04 11.61
C THR A 43 -8.82 -7.36 11.52
N TYR A 44 -8.43 -6.90 10.33
CA TYR A 44 -7.21 -6.15 10.11
C TYR A 44 -7.38 -4.97 9.15
N SER A 45 -6.43 -4.03 9.21
CA SER A 45 -6.26 -2.90 8.31
C SER A 45 -4.84 -2.88 7.74
N SER A 46 -4.71 -2.56 6.46
CA SER A 46 -3.44 -2.35 5.75
C SER A 46 -3.34 -0.91 5.25
N SER A 47 -3.75 0.04 6.09
CA SER A 47 -4.01 1.43 5.72
C SER A 47 -2.90 2.38 6.15
N ARG A 48 -1.95 1.91 6.96
CA ARG A 48 -0.82 2.69 7.43
C ARG A 48 0.36 2.60 6.47
N PHE A 49 0.87 3.76 6.06
CA PHE A 49 2.08 3.86 5.26
C PHE A 49 3.14 4.73 5.96
N PRO A 50 4.16 4.13 6.61
CA PRO A 50 5.16 4.86 7.38
C PRO A 50 6.24 5.48 6.48
N SER A 51 5.84 6.29 5.49
CA SER A 51 6.75 6.91 4.51
C SER A 51 6.62 8.44 4.50
N PRO A 52 7.41 9.16 5.31
CA PRO A 52 7.43 10.63 5.26
C PRO A 52 7.72 11.20 3.87
N PRO A 53 8.68 10.66 3.07
CA PRO A 53 8.93 11.16 1.71
C PRO A 53 7.70 11.05 0.80
N TYR A 54 6.94 9.95 0.90
CA TYR A 54 5.70 9.78 0.12
C TYR A 54 4.66 10.84 0.46
N PHE A 55 4.41 11.09 1.74
CA PHE A 55 3.43 12.09 2.17
C PHE A 55 3.89 13.51 1.84
N ALA A 56 5.18 13.81 1.92
CA ALA A 56 5.73 15.09 1.47
C ALA A 56 5.46 15.31 -0.04
N ALA A 57 5.75 14.30 -0.88
CA ALA A 57 5.46 14.35 -2.31
C ALA A 57 3.95 14.51 -2.59
N LYS A 58 3.10 13.78 -1.88
CA LYS A 58 1.63 13.88 -1.97
C LYS A 58 1.16 15.29 -1.62
N TRP A 59 1.64 15.88 -0.52
CA TRP A 59 1.27 17.24 -0.11
C TRP A 59 1.75 18.29 -1.12
N MET A 60 2.98 18.17 -1.64
CA MET A 60 3.49 19.07 -2.68
C MET A 60 2.64 18.99 -3.96
N ALA A 61 2.27 17.79 -4.40
CA ALA A 61 1.40 17.61 -5.56
C ALA A 61 0.01 18.20 -5.32
N MET A 62 -0.57 18.00 -4.14
CA MET A 62 -1.86 18.59 -3.75
C MET A 62 -1.81 20.12 -3.69
N ALA A 63 -0.77 20.70 -3.08
CA ALA A 63 -0.59 22.15 -3.02
C ALA A 63 -0.44 22.74 -4.44
N GLY A 64 0.37 22.12 -5.29
CA GLY A 64 0.51 22.53 -6.70
C GLY A 64 -0.78 22.39 -7.52
N ALA A 65 -1.65 21.43 -7.20
CA ALA A 65 -2.97 21.29 -7.83
C ALA A 65 -3.95 22.36 -7.34
N ALA A 66 -3.96 22.65 -6.03
CA ALA A 66 -4.78 23.68 -5.42
C ALA A 66 -4.45 25.08 -5.95
N LEU A 67 -3.15 25.40 -6.10
CA LEU A 67 -2.69 26.64 -6.74
C LEU A 67 -3.16 26.80 -8.20
N ARG A 68 -3.49 25.70 -8.87
CA ARG A 68 -4.06 25.67 -10.23
C ARG A 68 -5.59 25.60 -10.26
N GLY A 69 -6.25 25.89 -9.13
CA GLY A 69 -7.71 25.92 -9.03
C GLY A 69 -8.38 24.54 -9.00
N ARG A 70 -7.63 23.44 -8.91
CA ARG A 70 -8.20 22.10 -8.81
C ARG A 70 -8.46 21.76 -7.33
N LYS A 71 -9.72 21.57 -6.94
CA LYS A 71 -10.07 21.09 -5.60
C LYS A 71 -9.58 19.64 -5.45
N SER A 72 -8.76 19.39 -4.44
CA SER A 72 -8.39 18.02 -4.06
C SER A 72 -9.39 17.50 -3.02
N GLY A 73 -10.03 16.36 -3.30
CA GLY A 73 -10.90 15.66 -2.35
C GLY A 73 -10.14 14.86 -1.28
N SER A 74 -8.82 15.01 -1.18
CA SER A 74 -8.02 14.25 -0.22
C SER A 74 -8.18 14.81 1.20
N ILE A 75 -8.69 13.98 2.09
CA ILE A 75 -8.74 14.23 3.54
C ILE A 75 -7.30 14.31 4.07
N VAL A 76 -7.03 15.28 4.94
CA VAL A 76 -5.77 15.36 5.69
C VAL A 76 -5.80 14.27 6.76
N GLY A 77 -5.01 13.21 6.58
CA GLY A 77 -4.88 12.13 7.56
C GLY A 77 -4.21 12.57 8.87
N GLU A 78 -4.11 11.66 9.82
CA GLU A 78 -3.41 11.88 11.10
C GLU A 78 -1.99 12.45 10.90
N LYS A 79 -1.67 13.57 11.58
CA LYS A 79 -0.42 14.35 11.42
C LYS A 79 0.87 13.52 11.52
N PHE A 80 0.88 12.51 12.39
CA PHE A 80 2.05 11.67 12.65
C PHE A 80 1.97 10.29 12.00
N ALA A 81 0.96 10.03 11.15
CA ALA A 81 0.83 8.77 10.44
C ALA A 81 2.12 8.30 9.74
N PRO A 82 2.92 9.19 9.09
CA PRO A 82 4.13 8.76 8.38
C PRO A 82 5.27 8.31 9.32
N LEU A 83 5.21 8.68 10.61
CA LEU A 83 6.25 8.38 11.61
C LEU A 83 5.93 7.13 12.45
N ARG A 84 4.73 6.56 12.29
CA ARG A 84 4.32 5.34 13.00
C ARG A 84 5.20 4.13 12.65
N SER A 85 4.99 3.06 13.41
CA SER A 85 5.69 1.78 13.22
C SER A 85 5.51 1.23 11.82
N ALA A 86 6.55 0.59 11.29
CA ALA A 86 6.51 -0.21 10.07
C ALA A 86 6.33 -1.72 10.35
N SER A 87 6.26 -2.10 11.62
CA SER A 87 5.94 -3.46 12.06
C SER A 87 4.44 -3.57 12.39
N PRO A 88 3.83 -4.76 12.27
CA PRO A 88 2.46 -5.02 12.71
C PRO A 88 2.21 -4.58 14.16
N TYR A 89 1.03 -4.06 14.44
CA TYR A 89 0.62 -3.64 15.79
C TYR A 89 -0.90 -3.60 15.91
N ARG A 90 -1.44 -3.59 17.14
CA ARG A 90 -2.88 -3.42 17.38
C ARG A 90 -3.23 -1.97 17.69
N HIS A 91 -4.31 -1.48 17.10
CA HIS A 91 -4.94 -0.24 17.56
C HIS A 91 -5.65 -0.47 18.90
N LYS A 92 -6.05 0.60 19.58
CA LYS A 92 -6.75 0.53 20.88
C LYS A 92 -8.06 -0.26 20.86
N ASN A 93 -8.67 -0.42 19.68
CA ASN A 93 -9.92 -1.17 19.48
C ASN A 93 -9.67 -2.60 18.99
N GLU A 94 -8.46 -3.14 19.19
CA GLU A 94 -8.05 -4.48 18.79
C GLU A 94 -8.07 -4.74 17.27
N LEU A 95 -8.17 -3.69 16.44
CA LEU A 95 -7.94 -3.82 15.00
C LEU A 95 -6.44 -4.05 14.76
N LEU A 96 -6.09 -5.15 14.09
CA LEU A 96 -4.70 -5.41 13.70
C LEU A 96 -4.30 -4.50 12.54
N GLU A 97 -3.29 -3.67 12.71
CA GLU A 97 -2.69 -2.91 11.61
C GLU A 97 -1.51 -3.69 11.04
N LEU A 98 -1.49 -3.82 9.72
CA LEU A 98 -0.46 -4.45 8.90
C LEU A 98 0.14 -3.36 8.00
N PRO A 99 1.12 -2.56 8.47
CA PRO A 99 1.62 -1.42 7.72
C PRO A 99 2.28 -1.84 6.41
N MET A 100 2.21 -0.94 5.42
CA MET A 100 2.94 -1.08 4.16
C MET A 100 4.46 -1.04 4.41
N SER A 101 5.19 -1.86 3.68
CA SER A 101 6.64 -1.88 3.80
C SER A 101 7.30 -0.66 3.19
N VAL A 102 8.43 -0.30 3.79
CA VAL A 102 9.29 0.79 3.35
C VAL A 102 10.75 0.33 3.38
N VAL A 103 11.61 0.97 2.60
CA VAL A 103 13.06 0.81 2.71
C VAL A 103 13.51 1.24 4.12
N PRO A 104 14.32 0.45 4.83
CA PRO A 104 14.81 0.82 6.16
C PRO A 104 15.55 2.15 6.17
N VAL A 105 15.50 2.86 7.31
CA VAL A 105 16.10 4.19 7.55
C VAL A 105 15.45 5.31 6.74
N LEU A 106 15.54 5.25 5.41
CA LEU A 106 15.03 6.30 4.51
C LEU A 106 13.50 6.33 4.43
N ARG A 107 12.83 5.23 4.80
CA ARG A 107 11.38 5.06 4.74
C ARG A 107 10.81 5.36 3.35
N LEU A 108 11.58 5.03 2.31
CA LEU A 108 11.11 5.14 0.93
C LEU A 108 10.09 4.03 0.64
N PRO A 109 9.06 4.28 -0.18
CA PRO A 109 8.05 3.26 -0.53
C PRO A 109 8.62 1.93 -1.04
N ALA A 110 8.20 0.81 -0.46
CA ALA A 110 8.47 -0.52 -1.02
C ALA A 110 7.17 -1.11 -1.61
N ILE A 111 6.73 -0.55 -2.74
CA ILE A 111 5.49 -0.90 -3.44
C ILE A 111 5.75 -0.97 -4.96
N GLY A 112 4.88 -1.64 -5.71
CA GLY A 112 5.03 -1.94 -7.14
C GLY A 112 5.48 -0.73 -7.98
N THR A 113 4.72 0.36 -7.96
CA THR A 113 5.06 1.61 -8.69
C THR A 113 6.48 2.08 -8.40
N PHE A 114 6.91 2.05 -7.12
CA PHE A 114 8.23 2.52 -6.73
C PHE A 114 9.34 1.56 -7.12
N PHE A 115 9.09 0.25 -7.17
CA PHE A 115 10.04 -0.69 -7.74
C PHE A 115 10.38 -0.31 -9.19
N THR A 116 9.38 0.03 -10.01
CA THR A 116 9.60 0.58 -11.36
C THR A 116 10.44 1.85 -11.33
N LEU A 117 10.08 2.83 -10.48
CA LEU A 117 10.81 4.11 -10.41
C LEU A 117 12.26 3.96 -9.93
N TYR A 118 12.54 2.99 -9.07
CA TYR A 118 13.89 2.65 -8.63
C TYR A 118 14.72 2.01 -9.74
N GLY A 119 14.07 1.28 -10.64
CA GLY A 119 14.72 0.56 -11.73
C GLY A 119 15.77 -0.44 -11.23
N GLN A 120 16.64 -0.85 -12.14
CA GLN A 120 17.69 -1.83 -11.84
C GLN A 120 18.70 -1.31 -10.80
N ARG A 121 18.98 0.00 -10.78
CA ARG A 121 19.93 0.60 -9.84
C ARG A 121 19.39 0.56 -8.42
N GLY A 122 18.15 1.00 -8.21
CA GLY A 122 17.54 0.97 -6.90
C GLY A 122 17.22 -0.45 -6.43
N TYR A 123 16.95 -1.42 -7.33
CA TYR A 123 16.90 -2.84 -6.96
C TYR A 123 18.20 -3.30 -6.27
N LYS A 124 19.36 -3.06 -6.88
CA LYS A 124 20.67 -3.47 -6.33
C LYS A 124 20.95 -2.88 -4.94
N VAL A 125 20.48 -1.66 -4.68
CA VAL A 125 20.70 -0.95 -3.41
C VAL A 125 19.67 -1.34 -2.36
N PHE A 126 18.38 -1.29 -2.70
CA PHE A 126 17.29 -1.37 -1.75
C PHE A 126 16.77 -2.78 -1.51
N ALA A 127 16.80 -3.69 -2.50
CA ALA A 127 16.28 -5.04 -2.33
C ALA A 127 16.98 -5.81 -1.20
N PRO A 128 18.32 -5.77 -1.05
CA PRO A 128 19.00 -6.40 0.09
C PRO A 128 18.64 -5.80 1.45
N MET A 129 18.23 -4.53 1.50
CA MET A 129 17.79 -3.89 2.74
C MET A 129 16.38 -4.32 3.09
N VAL A 130 15.47 -4.32 2.11
CA VAL A 130 14.08 -4.72 2.30
C VAL A 130 13.99 -6.21 2.66
N ALA A 131 14.76 -7.06 1.97
CA ALA A 131 14.82 -8.50 2.22
C ALA A 131 15.32 -8.90 3.62
N ARG A 132 15.84 -7.98 4.43
CA ARG A 132 16.23 -8.26 5.84
C ARG A 132 15.14 -7.98 6.85
N GLN A 133 14.04 -7.34 6.45
CA GLN A 133 12.95 -7.00 7.37
C GLN A 133 12.18 -8.24 7.78
N LYS A 134 11.74 -8.34 9.04
CA LYS A 134 10.96 -9.51 9.50
C LYS A 134 9.54 -9.54 8.93
N TRP A 135 9.00 -8.38 8.60
CA TRP A 135 7.65 -8.21 8.05
C TRP A 135 7.73 -7.52 6.69
N LEU A 136 7.00 -8.04 5.71
CA LEU A 136 6.85 -7.45 4.40
C LEU A 136 5.37 -7.42 3.99
N ASN A 137 4.89 -6.24 3.60
CA ASN A 137 3.58 -6.02 3.02
C ASN A 137 3.74 -5.11 1.80
N ILE A 138 3.63 -5.72 0.63
CA ILE A 138 3.88 -5.11 -0.67
C ILE A 138 2.56 -5.04 -1.42
N GLU A 139 2.19 -3.86 -1.90
CA GLU A 139 1.04 -3.71 -2.79
C GLU A 139 1.48 -3.50 -4.23
N PHE A 140 0.63 -3.98 -5.13
CA PHE A 140 0.66 -3.67 -6.54
C PHE A 140 -0.69 -3.09 -6.93
N HIS A 141 -0.66 -2.06 -7.76
CA HIS A 141 -1.84 -1.52 -8.42
C HIS A 141 -2.02 -2.18 -9.79
N GLY A 142 -3.23 -2.18 -10.33
CA GLY A 142 -3.46 -2.65 -11.69
C GLY A 142 -2.57 -1.93 -12.71
N ILE A 143 -2.36 -0.62 -12.54
CA ILE A 143 -1.50 0.20 -13.42
C ILE A 143 -0.03 -0.24 -13.41
N ASP A 144 0.44 -0.89 -12.34
CA ASP A 144 1.82 -1.37 -12.26
C ASP A 144 2.07 -2.46 -13.32
N LEU A 145 1.03 -3.18 -13.75
CA LEU A 145 1.09 -4.26 -14.74
C LEU A 145 0.64 -3.83 -16.15
N VAL A 146 0.64 -2.52 -16.44
CA VAL A 146 0.17 -1.96 -17.72
C VAL A 146 1.23 -1.08 -18.37
N GLY A 147 1.53 -1.25 -19.66
CA GLY A 147 2.46 -0.43 -20.44
C GLY A 147 1.83 0.83 -21.05
N PRO A 148 2.63 1.75 -21.63
CA PRO A 148 2.11 2.94 -22.31
C PRO A 148 1.27 2.62 -23.55
N ASP A 149 1.58 1.51 -24.23
CA ASP A 149 0.98 1.12 -25.50
C ASP A 149 -0.15 0.09 -25.34
N ASP A 150 -0.51 -0.25 -24.10
CA ASP A 150 -1.55 -1.24 -23.83
C ASP A 150 -2.95 -0.69 -24.20
N PRO A 151 -3.86 -1.55 -24.70
CA PRO A 151 -5.22 -1.15 -25.04
C PRO A 151 -5.95 -0.49 -23.85
N GLY A 152 -6.52 0.69 -24.08
CA GLY A 152 -7.27 1.44 -23.07
C GLY A 152 -6.44 2.40 -22.21
N VAL A 153 -5.12 2.51 -22.46
CA VAL A 153 -4.26 3.48 -21.79
C VAL A 153 -4.29 4.81 -22.54
N ASP A 154 -4.86 5.83 -21.91
CA ASP A 154 -4.93 7.17 -22.47
C ASP A 154 -3.58 7.90 -22.36
N ALA A 155 -3.14 8.57 -23.43
CA ALA A 155 -1.88 9.31 -23.48
C ALA A 155 -1.76 10.40 -22.39
N THR A 156 -2.88 10.96 -21.94
CA THR A 156 -2.91 11.92 -20.83
C THR A 156 -2.54 11.27 -19.50
N VAL A 157 -2.89 9.99 -19.29
CA VAL A 157 -2.49 9.21 -18.11
C VAL A 157 -0.99 8.93 -18.18
N VAL A 158 -0.46 8.50 -19.34
CA VAL A 158 0.98 8.29 -19.55
C VAL A 158 1.80 9.54 -19.23
N LYS A 159 1.29 10.73 -19.60
CA LYS A 159 1.95 12.00 -19.29
C LYS A 159 2.06 12.29 -17.79
N HIS A 160 1.07 11.87 -17.01
CA HIS A 160 0.97 12.19 -15.59
C HIS A 160 1.44 11.08 -14.66
N GLN A 161 1.50 9.84 -15.15
CA GLN A 161 1.88 8.66 -14.39
C GLN A 161 3.31 8.23 -14.77
N PRO A 162 4.33 8.48 -13.93
CA PRO A 162 5.72 8.27 -14.31
C PRO A 162 6.09 6.81 -14.60
N ASP A 163 5.44 5.82 -13.97
CA ASP A 163 5.76 4.41 -14.21
C ASP A 163 5.30 3.92 -15.59
N LEU A 164 4.28 4.55 -16.19
CA LEU A 164 3.80 4.25 -17.55
C LEU A 164 4.79 4.66 -18.64
N LYS A 165 5.91 5.30 -18.28
CA LYS A 165 7.02 5.51 -19.22
C LYS A 165 7.82 4.24 -19.50
N HIS A 166 7.53 3.16 -18.79
CA HIS A 166 8.19 1.86 -18.92
C HIS A 166 7.22 0.82 -19.48
N SER A 167 7.71 -0.03 -20.38
CA SER A 167 6.92 -1.13 -20.93
C SER A 167 6.51 -2.13 -19.84
N VAL A 168 5.40 -2.85 -20.07
CA VAL A 168 4.92 -3.86 -19.13
C VAL A 168 5.96 -4.98 -18.91
N GLU A 169 6.71 -5.34 -19.95
CA GLU A 169 7.78 -6.35 -19.87
C GLU A 169 8.90 -5.88 -18.94
N THR A 170 9.34 -4.62 -19.09
CA THR A 170 10.38 -4.03 -18.25
C THR A 170 9.94 -4.01 -16.78
N LYS A 171 8.69 -3.65 -16.52
CA LYS A 171 8.12 -3.63 -15.16
C LYS A 171 8.02 -5.03 -14.60
N ARG A 172 7.49 -5.99 -15.37
CA ARG A 172 7.36 -7.40 -14.99
C ARG A 172 8.72 -8.02 -14.64
N ASP A 173 9.73 -7.84 -15.48
CA ASP A 173 11.08 -8.38 -15.23
C ASP A 173 11.69 -7.83 -13.94
N LEU A 174 11.40 -6.55 -13.64
CA LEU A 174 11.86 -5.94 -12.40
C LEU A 174 11.07 -6.47 -11.20
N PHE A 175 9.76 -6.61 -11.31
CA PHE A 175 8.92 -7.15 -10.24
C PHE A 175 9.26 -8.60 -9.91
N VAL A 176 9.50 -9.45 -10.90
CA VAL A 176 9.96 -10.83 -10.68
C VAL A 176 11.24 -10.82 -9.86
N ARG A 177 12.26 -10.03 -10.25
CA ARG A 177 13.52 -9.93 -9.50
C ARG A 177 13.34 -9.45 -8.07
N TRP A 178 12.48 -8.45 -7.85
CA TRP A 178 12.15 -7.99 -6.50
C TRP A 178 11.46 -9.10 -5.71
N LEU A 179 10.42 -9.72 -6.26
CA LEU A 179 9.63 -10.72 -5.56
C LEU A 179 10.46 -11.97 -5.23
N GLU A 180 11.25 -12.49 -6.16
CA GLU A 180 12.18 -13.61 -5.91
C GLU A 180 13.11 -13.27 -4.74
N ARG A 181 13.75 -12.10 -4.79
CA ARG A 181 14.67 -11.66 -3.74
C ARG A 181 14.00 -11.48 -2.37
N LEU A 182 12.74 -11.03 -2.37
CA LEU A 182 11.98 -10.85 -1.14
C LEU A 182 11.39 -12.16 -0.63
N ALA A 183 11.14 -13.11 -1.52
CA ALA A 183 10.57 -14.43 -1.25
C ALA A 183 11.55 -15.40 -0.59
N ASP A 184 12.85 -15.26 -0.89
CA ASP A 184 13.92 -16.11 -0.36
C ASP A 184 13.77 -16.32 1.15
N ASP A 185 13.66 -17.59 1.57
CA ASP A 185 13.55 -18.04 2.97
C ASP A 185 12.34 -17.50 3.75
N ARG A 186 11.21 -17.23 3.09
CA ARG A 186 9.97 -16.74 3.75
C ARG A 186 8.74 -17.58 3.46
N THR A 187 7.92 -17.73 4.50
CA THR A 187 6.51 -18.07 4.35
C THR A 187 5.77 -16.88 3.77
N GLN A 188 5.07 -17.11 2.65
CA GLN A 188 4.26 -16.11 1.97
C GLN A 188 2.81 -16.54 1.98
N ASP A 189 1.91 -15.61 2.26
CA ASP A 189 0.48 -15.86 2.13
C ASP A 189 -0.30 -14.55 1.95
N HIS A 190 -1.58 -14.66 1.64
CA HIS A 190 -2.49 -13.53 1.62
C HIS A 190 -2.63 -12.93 3.03
N LEU A 191 -2.75 -11.60 3.10
CA LEU A 191 -2.90 -10.87 4.37
C LEU A 191 -4.06 -11.40 5.22
N SER A 192 -5.15 -11.88 4.60
CA SER A 192 -6.29 -12.46 5.32
C SER A 192 -5.91 -13.71 6.13
N ARG A 193 -4.99 -14.54 5.64
CA ARG A 193 -4.49 -15.71 6.35
C ARG A 193 -3.38 -15.34 7.34
N LEU A 194 -2.47 -14.44 6.95
CA LEU A 194 -1.42 -13.95 7.85
C LEU A 194 -1.97 -13.19 9.05
N ALA A 195 -3.08 -12.46 8.89
CA ALA A 195 -3.75 -11.78 9.99
C ALA A 195 -4.17 -12.76 11.08
N VAL A 196 -4.72 -13.92 10.71
CA VAL A 196 -5.09 -14.99 11.67
C VAL A 196 -3.86 -15.47 12.44
N MET A 197 -2.74 -15.71 11.75
CA MET A 197 -1.49 -16.17 12.37
C MET A 197 -0.85 -15.13 13.30
N GLN A 198 -0.86 -13.85 12.90
CA GLN A 198 -0.36 -12.74 13.72
C GLN A 198 -1.22 -12.51 14.97
N THR A 199 -2.49 -12.93 14.92
CA THR A 199 -3.36 -12.86 16.09
C THR A 199 -2.85 -13.76 17.22
N ALA A 200 -2.23 -14.90 16.89
CA ALA A 200 -1.69 -15.85 17.84
C ALA A 200 -0.32 -15.44 18.42
N HIS A 201 0.54 -14.83 17.60
CA HIS A 201 1.91 -14.47 18.03
C HIS A 201 2.05 -13.15 18.81
N LEU A 202 1.06 -12.26 18.75
CA LEU A 202 1.07 -10.97 19.48
C LEU A 202 0.34 -11.04 20.83
N SER A 203 -0.07 -12.23 21.25
CA SER A 203 -0.76 -12.49 22.52
C SER A 203 0.16 -13.09 23.60
N ASP A 204 1.44 -13.29 23.28
CA ASP A 204 2.54 -13.67 24.18
C ASP A 204 3.42 -12.46 24.53
#